data_AF-A0A4R4UC48-F1
#
_entry.id   AF-A0A4R4UC48-F1
#
_cell.length_a   1.000
_cell.length_b   1.000
_cell.length_c   1.000
_cell.angle_alpha   90.00
_cell.angle_beta   90.00
_cell.angle_gamma   90.00
#
_symmetry.space_group_name_H-M   'P 1'
#
loop_
_entity.id
_entity.type
_entity.pdbx_description
1 polymer ?
#
loop_
_entity_poly.entity_id
_entity_poly.type
_entity_poly.pdbx_seq_one_letter_code
_entity_poly.pdbx_strand_id
1 'polypeptide(L)'
;MGPHDLVEQIVHIGASLPSAASFRLVGAPHTGEHETREKLAKIAGNIDAVLFTGPLQHDLATEAGELPVPATFVPVSGAGLYSSLLRGTLSMRIDPARVSIDSIARADVAEAYQEIGVPMDGVHVSEYRQPDSVRDFVGFHERLYREGATTAALTTVRTVARKLEAAKVPVLRMKPTPHTLRLAINTATLLGTGSRLEESQIAIVLVELAASARPAQSGPGNYWQQELKLSLHRSLLAEARLMGATVAPREENSYVITATVGALSQATDGFRVAPFADRVRADLGVVVEVGIGLGNTARDADAHALIAVERARAADATSAFLVGGDGTATSLPLRQRRRREQVDEPMADSKAARTLDRLLQRLGDDPEAMVVDAESVAEVLGVAPRSARRVLQSLVEEGLAWALPPVRSSQAGRPRQPYRLVSRAD
;
A
#
# COMPACT_ATOMS: atom_id res chain seq x y z
N MET A 1 13.74 -18.17 2.19
CA MET A 1 12.64 -19.16 2.31
C MET A 1 12.92 -20.33 1.38
N GLY A 2 12.77 -21.57 1.86
CA GLY A 2 13.13 -22.75 1.06
C GLY A 2 13.23 -24.06 1.85
N PRO A 3 13.77 -25.12 1.24
CA PRO A 3 14.11 -26.36 1.94
C PRO A 3 15.11 -26.11 3.08
N HIS A 4 14.92 -26.83 4.19
CA HIS A 4 15.71 -26.65 5.43
C HIS A 4 17.22 -26.58 5.19
N ASP A 5 17.78 -27.48 4.40
CA ASP A 5 19.24 -27.57 4.20
C ASP A 5 19.83 -26.34 3.50
N LEU A 6 19.12 -25.76 2.53
CA LEU A 6 19.57 -24.54 1.86
C LEU A 6 19.35 -23.29 2.71
N VAL A 7 18.24 -23.24 3.47
CA VAL A 7 17.97 -22.11 4.38
C VAL A 7 19.04 -22.02 5.46
N GLU A 8 19.40 -23.15 6.06
CA GLU A 8 20.46 -23.23 7.07
C GLU A 8 21.82 -22.77 6.50
N GLN A 9 22.16 -23.25 5.29
CA GLN A 9 23.38 -22.85 4.60
C GLN A 9 23.41 -21.34 4.31
N ILE A 10 22.30 -20.76 3.84
CA ILE A 10 22.19 -19.32 3.58
C ILE A 10 22.38 -18.51 4.86
N VAL A 11 21.72 -18.91 5.96
CA VAL A 11 21.84 -18.22 7.26
C VAL A 11 23.28 -18.28 7.77
N HIS A 12 23.92 -19.45 7.69
CA HIS A 12 25.31 -19.62 8.09
C HIS A 12 26.28 -18.76 7.25
N ILE A 13 26.14 -18.79 5.92
CA ILE A 13 26.96 -17.96 5.03
C ILE A 13 26.72 -16.48 5.30
N GLY A 14 25.46 -16.08 5.49
CA GLY A 14 25.09 -14.69 5.77
C GLY A 14 25.72 -14.15 7.05
N ALA A 15 25.76 -14.96 8.11
CA ALA A 15 26.43 -14.58 9.36
C ALA A 15 27.95 -14.39 9.20
N SER A 16 28.56 -15.01 8.18
CA SER A 16 30.00 -14.90 7.87
C SER A 16 30.33 -13.76 6.89
N LEU A 17 29.34 -13.00 6.40
CA LEU A 17 29.59 -11.91 5.45
C LEU A 17 30.17 -10.68 6.16
N PRO A 18 31.08 -9.92 5.51
CA PRO A 18 31.54 -8.63 6.04
C PRO A 18 30.39 -7.65 6.30
N SER A 19 29.33 -7.74 5.50
CA SER A 19 28.10 -6.96 5.61
C SER A 19 27.09 -7.51 6.62
N ALA A 20 27.40 -8.56 7.40
CA ALA A 20 26.45 -9.17 8.32
C ALA A 20 25.86 -8.21 9.38
N ALA A 21 26.54 -7.10 9.68
CA ALA A 21 26.03 -6.06 10.57
C ALA A 21 24.94 -5.17 9.93
N SER A 22 24.83 -5.14 8.59
CA SER A 22 23.90 -4.27 7.87
C SER A 22 22.56 -4.93 7.54
N PHE A 23 22.37 -6.21 7.88
CA PHE A 23 21.12 -6.93 7.67
C PHE A 23 20.92 -8.02 8.72
N ARG A 24 19.67 -8.48 8.88
CA ARG A 24 19.34 -9.64 9.71
C ARG A 24 18.63 -10.67 8.86
N LEU A 25 19.14 -11.91 8.86
CA LEU A 25 18.47 -13.02 8.19
C LEU A 25 17.47 -13.69 9.12
N VAL A 26 16.24 -13.87 8.63
CA VAL A 26 15.20 -14.65 9.30
C VAL A 26 14.99 -15.94 8.49
N GLY A 27 15.38 -17.07 9.06
CA GLY A 27 15.23 -18.37 8.42
C GLY A 27 13.75 -18.81 8.38
N ALA A 28 13.25 -19.09 7.18
CA ALA A 28 11.90 -19.63 6.97
C ALA A 28 11.97 -20.95 6.19
N PRO A 29 12.32 -22.08 6.85
CA PRO A 29 12.37 -23.38 6.21
C PRO A 29 10.97 -23.95 5.99
N HIS A 30 10.75 -24.67 4.90
CA HIS A 30 9.52 -25.41 4.64
C HIS A 30 9.77 -26.84 4.16
N THR A 31 8.78 -27.70 4.40
CA THR A 31 8.84 -29.13 4.08
C THR A 31 8.25 -29.43 2.70
N GLY A 32 7.12 -28.79 2.37
CA GLY A 32 6.47 -28.85 1.06
C GLY A 32 6.43 -27.50 0.35
N GLU A 33 6.32 -27.53 -0.98
CA GLU A 33 6.28 -26.35 -1.86
C GLU A 33 5.04 -25.45 -1.60
N HIS A 34 3.92 -26.04 -1.14
CA HIS A 34 2.68 -25.33 -0.83
C HIS A 34 2.70 -24.48 0.46
N GLU A 35 3.69 -24.65 1.34
CA GLU A 35 3.78 -23.91 2.61
C GLU A 35 4.35 -22.48 2.47
N THR A 36 4.89 -22.16 1.29
CA THR A 36 5.65 -20.93 1.03
C THR A 36 4.85 -19.68 1.37
N ARG A 37 3.59 -19.59 0.90
CA ARG A 37 2.73 -18.41 1.09
C ARG A 37 2.33 -18.18 2.54
N GLU A 38 1.86 -19.23 3.23
CA GLU A 38 1.39 -19.11 4.62
C GLU A 38 2.52 -18.65 5.53
N LYS A 39 3.74 -19.17 5.32
CA LYS A 39 4.92 -18.73 6.05
C LYS A 39 5.32 -17.31 5.70
N LEU A 40 5.23 -16.92 4.43
CA LEU A 40 5.55 -15.56 4.01
C LEU A 40 4.59 -14.54 4.65
N ALA A 41 3.28 -14.81 4.65
CA ALA A 41 2.30 -13.92 5.28
C ALA A 41 2.59 -13.68 6.78
N LYS A 42 3.10 -14.68 7.49
CA LYS A 42 3.45 -14.56 8.93
C LYS A 42 4.69 -13.71 9.19
N ILE A 43 5.61 -13.61 8.22
CA ILE A 43 6.88 -12.88 8.39
C ILE A 43 6.94 -11.57 7.62
N ALA A 44 6.04 -11.35 6.66
CA ALA A 44 6.06 -10.21 5.73
C ALA A 44 6.14 -8.85 6.44
N GLY A 45 5.42 -8.67 7.54
CA GLY A 45 5.45 -7.40 8.30
C GLY A 45 6.75 -7.13 9.06
N ASN A 46 7.71 -8.05 9.06
CA ASN A 46 8.96 -7.96 9.84
C ASN A 46 10.23 -8.11 8.96
N ILE A 47 10.08 -8.03 7.63
CA ILE A 47 11.19 -8.21 6.68
C ILE A 47 11.14 -7.11 5.61
N ASP A 48 12.30 -6.73 5.10
CA ASP A 48 12.40 -5.71 4.04
C ASP A 48 12.47 -6.34 2.63
N ALA A 49 12.83 -7.62 2.53
CA ALA A 49 12.90 -8.38 1.29
C ALA A 49 12.86 -9.90 1.55
N VAL A 50 12.50 -10.68 0.53
CA VAL A 50 12.51 -12.15 0.58
C VAL A 50 13.54 -12.72 -0.39
N LEU A 51 14.41 -13.59 0.13
CA LEU A 51 15.28 -14.46 -0.69
C LEU A 51 14.73 -15.88 -0.72
N PHE A 52 14.26 -16.33 -1.87
CA PHE A 52 13.88 -17.73 -2.11
C PHE A 52 15.09 -18.58 -2.48
N THR A 53 15.07 -19.88 -2.16
CA THR A 53 16.19 -20.79 -2.46
C THR A 53 16.31 -21.18 -3.93
N GLY A 54 15.37 -20.77 -4.78
CA GLY A 54 15.33 -21.09 -6.20
C GLY A 54 14.08 -20.53 -6.90
N PRO A 55 14.02 -20.61 -8.24
CA PRO A 55 12.94 -20.04 -9.04
C PRO A 55 11.59 -20.68 -8.75
N LEU A 56 11.53 -22.01 -8.56
CA LEU A 56 10.29 -22.71 -8.23
C LEU A 56 9.58 -22.13 -7.00
N GLN A 57 10.30 -21.86 -5.91
CA GLN A 57 9.68 -21.31 -4.70
C GLN A 57 9.24 -19.87 -4.87
N HIS A 58 9.96 -19.10 -5.69
CA HIS A 58 9.60 -17.73 -6.02
C HIS A 58 8.31 -17.69 -6.84
N ASP A 59 8.22 -18.49 -7.91
CA ASP A 59 7.08 -18.46 -8.81
C ASP A 59 5.80 -18.94 -8.11
N LEU A 60 5.90 -20.00 -7.29
CA LEU A 60 4.78 -20.46 -6.45
C LEU A 60 4.29 -19.40 -5.45
N ALA A 61 5.18 -18.52 -4.99
CA ALA A 61 4.78 -17.42 -4.09
C ALA A 61 4.04 -16.32 -4.86
N THR A 62 4.48 -16.03 -6.08
CA THR A 62 3.96 -14.93 -6.93
C THR A 62 2.70 -15.33 -7.70
N GLU A 63 2.46 -16.61 -7.99
CA GLU A 63 1.22 -17.11 -8.62
C GLU A 63 -0.05 -16.72 -7.84
N ALA A 64 0.09 -16.53 -6.52
CA ALA A 64 -1.03 -16.19 -5.63
C ALA A 64 -1.32 -14.68 -5.52
N GLY A 65 -0.59 -13.84 -6.27
CA GLY A 65 -0.71 -12.39 -6.29
C GLY A 65 0.61 -11.67 -5.98
N GLU A 66 0.54 -10.34 -5.91
CA GLU A 66 1.69 -9.49 -5.58
C GLU A 66 2.23 -9.80 -4.18
N LEU A 67 3.56 -9.83 -4.08
CA LEU A 67 4.25 -10.03 -2.80
C LEU A 67 4.29 -8.69 -2.03
N PRO A 68 4.14 -8.73 -0.69
CA PRO A 68 4.09 -7.52 0.12
C PRO A 68 5.45 -6.81 0.26
N VAL A 69 6.54 -7.47 -0.13
CA VAL A 69 7.91 -6.95 -0.08
C VAL A 69 8.66 -7.41 -1.33
N PRO A 70 9.71 -6.68 -1.76
CA PRO A 70 10.56 -7.11 -2.86
C PRO A 70 11.10 -8.52 -2.64
N ALA A 71 11.15 -9.29 -3.71
CA ALA A 71 11.61 -10.66 -3.66
C ALA A 71 12.64 -10.96 -4.74
N THR A 72 13.51 -11.90 -4.43
CA THR A 72 14.45 -12.49 -5.37
C THR A 72 14.67 -13.96 -5.00
N PHE A 73 15.45 -14.67 -5.80
CA PHE A 73 15.77 -16.06 -5.58
C PHE A 73 17.24 -16.34 -5.85
N VAL A 74 17.74 -17.45 -5.31
CA VAL A 74 19.05 -17.97 -5.69
C VAL A 74 18.98 -18.45 -7.13
N PRO A 75 19.70 -17.82 -8.08
CA PRO A 75 19.63 -18.23 -9.47
C PRO A 75 20.28 -19.59 -9.66
N VAL A 76 19.77 -20.35 -10.63
CA VAL A 76 20.46 -21.54 -11.11
C VAL A 76 21.61 -21.07 -11.99
N SER A 77 22.83 -21.53 -11.72
CA SER A 77 24.04 -21.04 -12.40
C SER A 77 24.90 -22.20 -12.91
N GLY A 78 25.70 -21.92 -13.95
CA GLY A 78 26.68 -22.87 -14.49
C GLY A 78 27.64 -23.40 -13.42
N ALA A 79 28.00 -22.57 -12.42
CA ALA A 79 28.84 -23.00 -11.29
C ALA A 79 28.23 -24.17 -10.49
N GLY A 80 26.90 -24.19 -10.31
CA GLY A 80 26.20 -25.30 -9.67
C GLY A 80 26.23 -26.58 -10.53
N LEU A 81 26.10 -26.41 -11.85
CA LEU A 81 26.21 -27.51 -12.83
C LEU A 81 27.64 -28.08 -12.85
N TYR A 82 28.67 -27.25 -13.01
CA TYR A 82 30.08 -27.65 -12.98
C TYR A 82 30.46 -28.39 -11.71
N SER A 83 30.09 -27.83 -10.55
CA SER A 83 30.37 -28.46 -9.26
C SER A 83 29.70 -29.84 -9.15
N SER A 84 28.48 -29.97 -9.68
CA SER A 84 27.73 -31.22 -9.65
C SER A 84 28.33 -32.27 -10.59
N LEU A 85 28.66 -31.88 -11.83
CA LEU A 85 29.32 -32.75 -12.80
C LEU A 85 30.67 -33.22 -12.26
N LEU A 86 31.53 -32.31 -11.79
CA LEU A 86 32.84 -32.65 -11.22
C LEU A 86 32.72 -33.62 -10.04
N ARG A 87 31.82 -33.34 -9.09
CA ARG A 87 31.56 -34.23 -7.96
C ARG A 87 31.08 -35.59 -8.44
N GLY A 88 30.17 -35.62 -9.41
CA GLY A 88 29.66 -36.84 -10.03
C GLY A 88 30.75 -37.70 -10.62
N THR A 89 31.59 -37.10 -11.47
CA THR A 89 32.67 -37.81 -12.17
C THR A 89 33.67 -38.39 -11.16
N LEU A 90 34.03 -37.62 -10.12
CA LEU A 90 35.01 -38.04 -9.11
C LEU A 90 34.48 -39.08 -8.13
N SER A 91 33.22 -38.97 -7.69
CA SER A 91 32.68 -39.80 -6.59
C SER A 91 31.79 -40.95 -7.04
N MET A 92 31.12 -40.80 -8.19
CA MET A 92 30.10 -41.75 -8.67
C MET A 92 30.47 -42.36 -10.03
N ARG A 93 31.58 -41.95 -10.65
CA ARG A 93 32.03 -42.39 -11.99
C ARG A 93 30.95 -42.22 -13.06
N ILE A 94 30.15 -41.15 -12.96
CA ILE A 94 29.17 -40.83 -14.01
C ILE A 94 29.90 -40.38 -15.27
N ASP A 95 29.28 -40.63 -16.41
CA ASP A 95 29.74 -40.09 -17.69
C ASP A 95 29.05 -38.73 -17.92
N PRO A 96 29.76 -37.59 -17.85
CA PRO A 96 29.15 -36.28 -18.04
C PRO A 96 28.55 -36.10 -19.44
N ALA A 97 29.01 -36.84 -20.46
CA ALA A 97 28.44 -36.75 -21.81
C ALA A 97 27.10 -37.51 -21.96
N ARG A 98 26.72 -38.30 -20.95
CA ARG A 98 25.49 -39.12 -20.95
C ARG A 98 24.69 -38.90 -19.69
N VAL A 99 24.11 -37.72 -19.55
CA VAL A 99 23.28 -37.35 -18.40
C VAL A 99 21.95 -36.74 -18.82
N SER A 100 20.98 -36.83 -17.93
CA SER A 100 19.74 -36.06 -18.02
C SER A 100 19.79 -34.92 -17.03
N ILE A 101 19.45 -33.70 -17.45
CA ILE A 101 19.50 -32.47 -16.64
C ILE A 101 18.11 -31.86 -16.65
N ASP A 102 17.58 -31.53 -15.47
CA ASP A 102 16.37 -30.73 -15.35
C ASP A 102 16.65 -29.29 -14.87
N SER A 103 15.60 -28.47 -14.85
CA SER A 103 15.54 -27.12 -14.29
C SER A 103 16.31 -26.02 -15.05
N ILE A 104 17.39 -26.35 -15.74
CA ILE A 104 18.25 -25.39 -16.44
C ILE A 104 17.79 -25.24 -17.90
N ALA A 105 17.85 -24.02 -18.44
CA ALA A 105 17.57 -23.79 -19.86
C ALA A 105 18.59 -24.53 -20.73
N ARG A 106 18.17 -25.07 -21.88
CA ARG A 106 19.07 -25.79 -22.79
C ARG A 106 20.22 -24.92 -23.28
N ALA A 107 20.00 -23.62 -23.46
CA ALA A 107 21.06 -22.68 -23.87
C ALA A 107 22.19 -22.61 -22.82
N ASP A 108 21.84 -22.45 -21.54
CA ASP A 108 22.82 -22.37 -20.45
C ASP A 108 23.57 -23.70 -20.27
N VAL A 109 22.88 -24.84 -20.46
CA VAL A 109 23.54 -26.16 -20.48
C VAL A 109 24.50 -26.25 -21.67
N ALA A 110 24.11 -25.76 -22.84
CA ALA A 110 24.95 -25.80 -24.03
C ALA A 110 26.24 -24.99 -23.85
N GLU A 111 26.10 -23.76 -23.37
CA GLU A 111 27.22 -22.88 -23.02
C GLU A 111 28.14 -23.57 -22.01
N ALA A 112 27.57 -24.14 -20.94
CA ALA A 112 28.34 -24.81 -19.91
C ALA A 112 29.14 -26.01 -20.43
N TYR A 113 28.55 -26.84 -21.30
CA TYR A 113 29.22 -27.99 -21.89
C TYR A 113 30.30 -27.57 -22.90
N GLN A 114 30.07 -26.49 -23.64
CA GLN A 114 31.05 -25.90 -24.54
C GLN A 114 32.28 -25.39 -23.78
N GLU A 115 32.10 -24.73 -22.63
CA GLU A 115 33.21 -24.22 -21.81
C GLU A 115 34.15 -25.33 -21.31
N ILE A 116 33.60 -26.50 -20.96
CA ILE A 116 34.39 -27.63 -20.44
C ILE A 116 34.83 -28.63 -21.52
N GLY A 117 34.46 -28.38 -22.79
CA GLY A 117 34.83 -29.23 -23.92
C GLY A 117 34.20 -30.63 -23.92
N VAL A 118 33.00 -30.79 -23.35
CA VAL A 118 32.27 -32.07 -23.30
C VAL A 118 31.17 -32.09 -24.37
N PRO A 119 31.07 -33.14 -25.22
CA PRO A 119 30.00 -33.26 -26.19
C PRO A 119 28.61 -33.32 -25.54
N MET A 120 27.61 -32.73 -26.19
CA MET A 120 26.22 -32.69 -25.69
C MET A 120 25.29 -33.71 -26.36
N ASP A 121 25.79 -34.56 -27.27
CA ASP A 121 24.95 -35.48 -28.06
C ASP A 121 24.12 -36.45 -27.21
N GLY A 122 24.69 -36.89 -26.08
CA GLY A 122 24.03 -37.75 -25.09
C GLY A 122 23.44 -37.00 -23.89
N VAL A 123 23.36 -35.67 -23.96
CA VAL A 123 22.86 -34.82 -22.88
C VAL A 123 21.42 -34.43 -23.15
N HIS A 124 20.53 -34.84 -22.25
CA HIS A 124 19.10 -34.60 -22.37
C HIS A 124 18.68 -33.52 -21.38
N VAL A 125 18.00 -32.49 -21.84
CA VAL A 125 17.60 -31.34 -21.00
C VAL A 125 16.08 -31.23 -20.92
N SER A 126 15.55 -31.10 -19.70
CA SER A 126 14.15 -30.78 -19.40
C SER A 126 14.07 -29.46 -18.60
N GLU A 127 13.70 -28.38 -19.29
CA GLU A 127 13.78 -27.03 -18.73
C GLU A 127 12.70 -26.76 -17.67
N TYR A 128 13.02 -25.92 -16.69
CA TYR A 128 11.99 -25.29 -15.86
C TYR A 128 11.41 -24.08 -16.61
N ARG A 129 10.09 -24.06 -16.79
CA ARG A 129 9.37 -22.94 -17.40
C ARG A 129 8.36 -22.32 -16.45
N GLN A 130 7.72 -23.16 -15.64
CA GLN A 130 6.72 -22.80 -14.66
C GLN A 130 6.65 -23.90 -13.59
N PRO A 131 5.99 -23.68 -12.45
CA PRO A 131 5.90 -24.68 -11.39
C PRO A 131 5.40 -26.06 -11.85
N ASP A 132 4.46 -26.09 -12.80
CA ASP A 132 3.94 -27.35 -13.35
C ASP A 132 4.99 -28.18 -14.12
N SER A 133 6.07 -27.58 -14.63
CA SER A 133 7.17 -28.30 -15.30
C SER A 133 7.80 -29.38 -14.41
N VAL A 134 7.78 -29.19 -13.09
CA VAL A 134 8.40 -30.10 -12.12
C VAL A 134 7.72 -31.47 -12.09
N ARG A 135 6.44 -31.55 -12.47
CA ARG A 135 5.66 -32.80 -12.44
C ARG A 135 6.25 -33.88 -13.34
N ASP A 136 6.85 -33.48 -14.46
CA ASP A 136 7.34 -34.41 -15.49
C ASP A 136 8.81 -34.82 -15.28
N PHE A 137 9.56 -34.13 -14.41
CA PHE A 137 11.01 -34.34 -14.25
C PHE A 137 11.36 -35.77 -13.83
N VAL A 138 10.60 -36.36 -12.89
CA VAL A 138 10.85 -37.75 -12.46
C VAL A 138 10.71 -38.73 -13.62
N GLY A 139 9.61 -38.64 -14.36
CA GLY A 139 9.34 -39.53 -15.49
C GLY A 139 10.33 -39.33 -16.63
N PHE A 140 10.78 -38.09 -16.86
CA PHE A 140 11.84 -37.75 -17.80
C PHE A 140 13.15 -38.47 -17.47
N HIS A 141 13.64 -38.35 -16.24
CA HIS A 141 14.88 -38.97 -15.80
C HIS A 141 14.80 -40.50 -15.75
N GLU A 142 13.73 -41.06 -15.21
CA GLU A 142 13.55 -42.52 -15.10
C GLU A 142 13.51 -43.20 -16.47
N ARG A 143 12.82 -42.60 -17.44
CA ARG A 143 12.73 -43.13 -18.80
C ARG A 143 14.12 -43.23 -19.44
N LEU A 144 14.87 -42.13 -19.44
CA LEU A 144 16.20 -42.05 -20.05
C LEU A 144 17.22 -43.00 -19.39
N TYR A 145 17.12 -43.18 -18.07
CA TYR A 145 17.96 -44.14 -17.36
C TYR A 145 17.59 -45.59 -17.71
N ARG A 146 16.30 -45.92 -17.73
CA ARG A 146 15.80 -47.27 -18.05
C ARG A 146 16.13 -47.70 -19.48
N GLU A 147 16.09 -46.75 -20.41
CA GLU A 147 16.48 -46.95 -21.81
C GLU A 147 18.01 -47.07 -22.00
N GLY A 148 18.79 -46.81 -20.94
CA GLY A 148 20.24 -46.79 -21.02
C GLY A 148 20.80 -45.59 -21.78
N ALA A 149 20.00 -44.54 -22.05
CA ALA A 149 20.47 -43.33 -22.70
C ALA A 149 21.45 -42.56 -21.80
N THR A 150 21.15 -42.50 -20.49
CA THR A 150 21.90 -41.72 -19.50
C THR A 150 22.45 -42.56 -18.36
N THR A 151 23.58 -42.16 -17.81
CA THR A 151 24.25 -42.79 -16.65
C THR A 151 23.81 -42.19 -15.32
N ALA A 152 23.35 -40.94 -15.32
CA ALA A 152 22.85 -40.24 -14.14
C ALA A 152 21.88 -39.11 -14.49
N ALA A 153 21.08 -38.72 -13.50
CA ALA A 153 20.21 -37.54 -13.52
C ALA A 153 20.84 -36.40 -12.71
N LEU A 154 20.68 -35.17 -13.17
CA LEU A 154 21.03 -33.94 -12.45
C LEU A 154 19.74 -33.13 -12.27
N THR A 155 19.44 -32.78 -11.02
CA THR A 155 18.21 -32.03 -10.69
C THR A 155 18.47 -30.97 -9.64
N THR A 156 17.82 -29.80 -9.75
CA THR A 156 17.84 -28.81 -8.65
C THR A 156 16.79 -29.11 -7.58
N VAL A 157 15.77 -29.91 -7.92
CA VAL A 157 14.56 -30.09 -7.14
C VAL A 157 14.73 -31.23 -6.12
N ARG A 158 14.58 -30.92 -4.83
CA ARG A 158 14.80 -31.89 -3.74
C ARG A 158 13.85 -33.09 -3.80
N THR A 159 12.59 -32.85 -4.15
CA THR A 159 11.55 -33.88 -4.23
C THR A 159 11.81 -34.84 -5.39
N VAL A 160 12.29 -34.33 -6.53
CA VAL A 160 12.73 -35.13 -7.69
C VAL A 160 13.93 -35.99 -7.31
N ALA A 161 14.98 -35.41 -6.71
CA ALA A 161 16.17 -36.15 -6.27
C ALA A 161 15.81 -37.33 -5.35
N ARG A 162 14.97 -37.10 -4.33
CA ARG A 162 14.53 -38.15 -3.39
C ARG A 162 13.74 -39.26 -4.07
N LYS A 163 12.88 -38.93 -5.03
CA LYS A 163 12.10 -39.92 -5.79
C LYS A 163 13.02 -40.79 -6.66
N LEU A 164 13.99 -40.17 -7.33
CA LEU A 164 14.99 -40.87 -8.15
C LEU A 164 15.91 -41.77 -7.31
N GLU A 165 16.36 -41.30 -6.15
CA GLU A 165 17.11 -42.12 -5.18
C GLU A 165 16.31 -43.35 -4.74
N ALA A 166 15.02 -43.17 -4.40
CA ALA A 166 14.14 -44.28 -4.04
C ALA A 166 13.90 -45.26 -5.19
N ALA A 167 13.84 -44.77 -6.43
CA ALA A 167 13.77 -45.57 -7.65
C ALA A 167 15.11 -46.19 -8.07
N LYS A 168 16.19 -45.98 -7.31
CA LYS A 168 17.56 -46.44 -7.60
C LYS A 168 18.14 -45.90 -8.92
N VAL A 169 17.67 -44.73 -9.36
CA VAL A 169 18.29 -43.99 -10.46
C VAL A 169 19.44 -43.17 -9.90
N PRO A 170 20.69 -43.30 -10.42
CA PRO A 170 21.80 -42.46 -10.01
C PRO A 170 21.46 -40.99 -10.24
N VAL A 171 21.48 -40.19 -9.17
CA VAL A 171 21.05 -38.80 -9.22
C VAL A 171 21.99 -37.90 -8.44
N LEU A 172 22.25 -36.72 -8.98
CA LEU A 172 22.97 -35.64 -8.35
C LEU A 172 22.02 -34.46 -8.14
N ARG A 173 21.78 -34.13 -6.87
CA ARG A 173 21.15 -32.85 -6.55
C ARG A 173 22.15 -31.72 -6.80
N MET A 174 21.84 -30.89 -7.77
CA MET A 174 22.53 -29.63 -8.05
C MET A 174 22.23 -28.65 -6.92
N LYS A 175 23.29 -28.15 -6.28
CA LYS A 175 23.20 -27.16 -5.20
C LYS A 175 23.93 -25.89 -5.63
N PRO A 176 23.43 -24.70 -5.24
CA PRO A 176 24.14 -23.46 -5.47
C PRO A 176 25.49 -23.47 -4.72
N THR A 177 26.51 -22.85 -5.33
CA THR A 177 27.82 -22.70 -4.68
C THR A 177 27.74 -21.67 -3.56
N PRO A 178 28.67 -21.69 -2.58
CA PRO A 178 28.75 -20.64 -1.57
C PRO A 178 28.88 -19.23 -2.17
N HIS A 179 29.58 -19.10 -3.31
CA HIS A 179 29.70 -17.81 -4.02
C HIS A 179 28.33 -17.34 -4.54
N THR A 180 27.56 -18.20 -5.20
CA THR A 180 26.19 -17.91 -5.66
C THR A 180 25.28 -17.50 -4.51
N LEU A 181 25.39 -18.18 -3.36
CA LEU A 181 24.62 -17.82 -2.17
C LEU A 181 24.99 -16.44 -1.61
N ARG A 182 26.29 -16.08 -1.58
CA ARG A 182 26.73 -14.74 -1.18
C ARG A 182 26.19 -13.65 -2.10
N LEU A 183 26.22 -13.87 -3.42
CA LEU A 183 25.66 -12.94 -4.39
C LEU A 183 24.16 -12.75 -4.17
N ALA A 184 23.41 -13.86 -4.01
CA ALA A 184 21.97 -13.80 -3.79
C ALA A 184 21.59 -13.08 -2.48
N ILE A 185 22.37 -13.25 -1.41
CA ILE A 185 22.19 -12.49 -0.17
C ILE A 185 22.43 -10.99 -0.42
N ASN A 186 23.51 -10.63 -1.11
CA ASN A 186 23.78 -9.22 -1.43
C ASN A 186 22.68 -8.59 -2.29
N THR A 187 22.16 -9.31 -3.29
CA THR A 187 21.03 -8.86 -4.11
C THR A 187 19.79 -8.62 -3.25
N ALA A 188 19.44 -9.56 -2.37
CA ALA A 188 18.30 -9.40 -1.47
C ALA A 188 18.48 -8.21 -0.50
N THR A 189 19.69 -8.00 0.02
CA THR A 189 20.01 -6.84 0.87
C THR A 189 19.88 -5.52 0.11
N LEU A 190 20.32 -5.47 -1.15
CA LEU A 190 20.17 -4.28 -2.00
C LEU A 190 18.69 -3.97 -2.28
N LEU A 191 17.88 -4.99 -2.57
CA LEU A 191 16.44 -4.84 -2.77
C LEU A 191 15.74 -4.30 -1.52
N GLY A 192 16.03 -4.89 -0.34
CA GLY A 192 15.44 -4.41 0.92
C GLY A 192 15.91 -3.00 1.28
N THR A 193 17.18 -2.69 1.04
CA THR A 193 17.70 -1.33 1.25
C THR A 193 17.05 -0.32 0.31
N GLY A 194 16.87 -0.68 -0.97
CA GLY A 194 16.16 0.13 -1.96
C GLY A 194 14.74 0.44 -1.52
N SER A 195 13.97 -0.57 -1.13
CA SER A 195 12.59 -0.40 -0.62
C SER A 195 12.53 0.56 0.57
N ARG A 196 13.45 0.41 1.54
CA ARG A 196 13.51 1.31 2.70
C ARG A 196 13.89 2.74 2.34
N LEU A 197 14.76 2.91 1.35
CA LEU A 197 15.14 4.24 0.86
C LEU A 197 13.98 4.92 0.14
N GLU A 198 13.24 4.18 -0.69
CA GLU A 198 12.00 4.66 -1.34
C GLU A 198 10.97 5.09 -0.31
N GLU A 199 10.72 4.26 0.71
CA GLU A 199 9.80 4.60 1.81
C GLU A 199 10.26 5.82 2.61
N SER A 200 11.57 6.10 2.66
CA SER A 200 12.15 7.24 3.37
C SER A 200 12.14 8.54 2.55
N GLN A 201 11.75 8.49 1.27
CA GLN A 201 11.66 9.68 0.43
C GLN A 201 10.63 10.69 0.95
N ILE A 202 10.75 11.94 0.52
CA ILE A 202 9.87 13.02 0.95
C ILE A 202 8.56 12.94 0.17
N ALA A 203 7.46 12.94 0.91
CA ALA A 203 6.12 13.16 0.38
C ALA A 203 5.58 14.49 0.92
N ILE A 204 5.03 15.30 0.02
CA ILE A 204 4.34 16.54 0.36
C ILE A 204 2.87 16.38 0.04
N VAL A 205 2.02 16.68 1.02
CA VAL A 205 0.57 16.80 0.81
C VAL A 205 0.20 18.26 0.96
N LEU A 206 -0.44 18.81 -0.07
CA LEU A 206 -1.07 20.11 -0.01
C LEU A 206 -2.57 19.93 0.20
N VAL A 207 -3.09 20.64 1.19
CA VAL A 207 -4.52 20.68 1.52
C VAL A 207 -4.98 22.12 1.41
N GLU A 208 -5.87 22.40 0.47
CA GLU A 208 -6.42 23.73 0.24
C GLU A 208 -7.94 23.73 0.46
N LEU A 209 -8.46 24.79 1.10
CA LEU A 209 -9.91 24.98 1.14
C LEU A 209 -10.42 25.30 -0.27
N ALA A 210 -11.38 24.51 -0.76
CA ALA A 210 -12.00 24.74 -2.06
C ALA A 210 -12.64 26.13 -2.11
N ALA A 211 -12.68 26.76 -3.29
CA ALA A 211 -13.27 28.10 -3.43
C ALA A 211 -14.73 28.17 -2.96
N SER A 212 -15.50 27.09 -3.14
CA SER A 212 -16.88 26.94 -2.66
C SER A 212 -17.02 26.96 -1.13
N ALA A 213 -15.97 26.60 -0.39
CA ALA A 213 -15.93 26.63 1.06
C ALA A 213 -15.49 28.01 1.61
N ARG A 214 -15.09 28.94 0.74
CA ARG A 214 -14.65 30.29 1.12
C ARG A 214 -15.85 31.24 1.14
N PRO A 215 -16.04 32.06 2.20
CA PRO A 215 -17.12 33.03 2.25
C PRO A 215 -16.99 34.07 1.13
N ALA A 216 -18.12 34.46 0.52
CA ALA A 216 -18.17 35.46 -0.54
C ALA A 216 -17.78 36.90 -0.08
N GLN A 217 -17.77 37.17 1.23
CA GLN A 217 -17.42 38.46 1.80
C GLN A 217 -16.31 38.32 2.85
N SER A 218 -15.07 38.69 2.47
CA SER A 218 -13.94 38.81 3.39
C SER A 218 -13.84 40.27 3.88
N GLY A 219 -14.60 40.61 4.91
CA GLY A 219 -14.45 41.87 5.66
C GLY A 219 -13.47 41.71 6.83
N PRO A 220 -12.90 42.82 7.34
CA PRO A 220 -12.05 42.78 8.53
C PRO A 220 -12.85 42.30 9.75
N GLY A 221 -12.54 41.10 10.26
CA GLY A 221 -13.15 40.55 11.47
C GLY A 221 -13.91 39.22 11.32
N ASN A 222 -13.73 38.46 10.23
CA ASN A 222 -14.37 37.15 10.04
C ASN A 222 -13.83 36.08 11.01
N TYR A 223 -14.30 36.13 12.27
CA TYR A 223 -13.99 35.17 13.32
C TYR A 223 -14.29 33.72 12.91
N TRP A 224 -15.33 33.51 12.11
CA TRP A 224 -15.65 32.20 11.52
C TRP A 224 -14.53 31.64 10.65
N GLN A 225 -13.90 32.47 9.81
CA GLN A 225 -12.76 32.02 8.97
C GLN A 225 -11.57 31.64 9.86
N GLN A 226 -11.31 32.40 10.93
CA GLN A 226 -10.25 32.09 11.88
C GLN A 226 -10.53 30.76 12.63
N GLU A 227 -11.78 30.54 13.04
CA GLU A 227 -12.21 29.32 13.73
C GLU A 227 -12.18 28.09 12.81
N LEU A 228 -12.57 28.25 11.55
CA LEU A 228 -12.46 27.19 10.53
C LEU A 228 -10.99 26.81 10.31
N LYS A 229 -10.09 27.80 10.17
CA LYS A 229 -8.65 27.53 10.02
C LYS A 229 -8.05 26.81 11.22
N LEU A 230 -8.43 27.21 12.43
CA LEU A 230 -7.97 26.53 13.65
C LEU A 230 -8.48 25.09 13.70
N SER A 231 -9.74 24.86 13.32
CA SER A 231 -10.36 23.54 13.27
C SER A 231 -9.72 22.65 12.21
N LEU A 232 -9.49 23.17 11.00
CA LEU A 232 -8.79 22.47 9.92
C LEU A 232 -7.36 22.14 10.34
N HIS A 233 -6.61 23.11 10.84
CA HIS A 233 -5.24 22.88 11.33
C HIS A 233 -5.22 21.80 12.42
N ARG A 234 -6.14 21.84 13.39
CA ARG A 234 -6.25 20.82 14.44
C ARG A 234 -6.56 19.44 13.87
N SER A 235 -7.46 19.34 12.90
CA SER A 235 -7.77 18.09 12.21
C SER A 235 -6.54 17.53 11.49
N LEU A 236 -5.82 18.36 10.74
CA LEU A 236 -4.60 17.95 10.03
C LEU A 236 -3.46 17.58 10.99
N LEU A 237 -3.34 18.24 12.14
CA LEU A 237 -2.38 17.86 13.19
C LEU A 237 -2.67 16.47 13.77
N ALA A 238 -3.94 16.10 13.92
CA ALA A 238 -4.31 14.76 14.37
C ALA A 238 -3.88 13.69 13.37
N GLU A 239 -4.10 13.95 12.07
CA GLU A 239 -3.65 13.09 10.97
C GLU A 239 -2.14 12.95 10.90
N ALA A 240 -1.44 14.08 10.94
CA ALA A 240 0.00 14.11 10.87
C ALA A 240 0.63 13.36 12.05
N ARG A 241 0.04 13.45 13.25
CA ARG A 241 0.51 12.68 14.40
C ARG A 241 0.42 11.16 14.20
N LEU A 242 -0.61 10.67 13.52
CA LEU A 242 -0.74 9.24 13.21
C LEU A 242 0.31 8.76 12.21
N MET A 243 0.73 9.64 11.29
CA MET A 243 1.74 9.36 10.26
C MET A 243 3.17 9.71 10.66
N GLY A 244 3.39 10.34 11.82
CA GLY A 244 4.69 10.92 12.17
C GLY A 244 5.11 12.07 11.24
N ALA A 245 4.14 12.75 10.63
CA ALA A 245 4.33 13.86 9.72
C ALA A 245 4.32 15.22 10.45
N THR A 246 4.75 16.28 9.76
CA THR A 246 4.60 17.67 10.22
C THR A 246 3.52 18.39 9.43
N VAL A 247 2.86 19.37 10.04
CA VAL A 247 1.88 20.25 9.37
C VAL A 247 2.32 21.68 9.58
N ALA A 248 2.30 22.47 8.51
CA ALA A 248 2.52 23.91 8.56
C ALA A 248 1.50 24.65 7.69
N PRO A 249 1.07 25.86 8.09
CA PRO A 249 0.37 26.76 7.17
C PRO A 249 1.33 27.17 6.04
N ARG A 250 0.83 27.18 4.80
CA ARG A 250 1.57 27.64 3.61
C ARG A 250 1.12 29.03 3.20
N GLU A 251 -0.19 29.18 2.99
CA GLU A 251 -0.84 30.45 2.67
C GLU A 251 -2.11 30.62 3.52
N GLU A 252 -2.93 31.61 3.20
CA GLU A 252 -4.10 32.00 3.97
C GLU A 252 -5.09 30.84 4.20
N ASN A 253 -5.25 29.94 3.22
CA ASN A 253 -6.22 28.84 3.22
C ASN A 253 -5.60 27.50 2.79
N SER A 254 -4.28 27.36 2.91
CA SER A 254 -3.55 26.16 2.48
C SER A 254 -2.58 25.68 3.55
N TYR A 255 -2.46 24.37 3.65
CA TYR A 255 -1.59 23.68 4.59
C TYR A 255 -0.70 22.72 3.82
N VAL A 256 0.55 22.63 4.28
CA VAL A 256 1.51 21.66 3.80
C VAL A 256 1.72 20.61 4.89
N ILE A 257 1.62 19.34 4.50
CA ILE A 257 1.98 18.21 5.34
C ILE A 257 3.23 17.58 4.73
N THR A 258 4.28 17.46 5.53
CA THR A 258 5.53 16.82 5.12
C THR A 258 5.64 15.48 5.84
N ALA A 259 5.71 14.42 5.05
CA ALA A 259 5.78 13.04 5.53
C ALA A 259 6.85 12.27 4.75
N THR A 260 7.07 11.02 5.16
CA THR A 260 7.78 10.06 4.31
C THR A 260 6.79 9.32 3.41
N VAL A 261 7.24 8.85 2.24
CA VAL A 261 6.42 8.07 1.32
C VAL A 261 5.82 6.85 2.00
N GLY A 262 6.59 6.12 2.82
CA GLY A 262 6.12 4.93 3.53
C GLY A 262 5.00 5.22 4.53
N ALA A 263 5.15 6.29 5.33
CA ALA A 263 4.12 6.68 6.29
C ALA A 263 2.81 7.10 5.60
N LEU A 264 2.92 7.87 4.51
CA LEU A 264 1.76 8.30 3.75
C LEU A 264 1.10 7.14 2.99
N SER A 265 1.90 6.24 2.40
CA SER A 265 1.43 5.02 1.75
C SER A 265 0.61 4.16 2.71
N GLN A 266 1.10 3.95 3.93
CA GLN A 266 0.36 3.21 4.97
C GLN A 266 -0.96 3.90 5.32
N ALA A 267 -0.97 5.22 5.49
CA ALA A 267 -2.18 5.97 5.82
C ALA A 267 -3.19 6.03 4.67
N THR A 268 -2.76 5.77 3.44
CA THR A 268 -3.58 5.85 2.21
C THR A 268 -3.87 4.49 1.59
N ASP A 269 -3.58 3.38 2.30
CA ASP A 269 -3.71 2.00 1.81
C ASP A 269 -2.99 1.78 0.47
N GLY A 270 -1.72 2.19 0.41
CA GLY A 270 -0.91 2.15 -0.81
C GLY A 270 -1.40 3.16 -1.85
N PHE A 271 -1.80 4.36 -1.42
CA PHE A 271 -2.35 5.41 -2.29
C PHE A 271 -3.64 5.02 -3.02
N ARG A 272 -4.46 4.14 -2.42
CA ARG A 272 -5.79 3.79 -2.96
C ARG A 272 -6.90 4.70 -2.45
N VAL A 273 -6.70 5.34 -1.30
CA VAL A 273 -7.70 6.21 -0.65
C VAL A 273 -7.03 7.42 0.02
N ALA A 274 -7.77 8.53 0.18
CA ALA A 274 -7.32 9.69 0.95
C ALA A 274 -8.21 9.91 2.18
N PRO A 275 -8.04 9.12 3.25
CA PRO A 275 -9.01 9.08 4.35
C PRO A 275 -9.00 10.34 5.21
N PHE A 276 -7.90 11.09 5.23
CA PHE A 276 -7.80 12.37 5.93
C PHE A 276 -8.68 13.45 5.27
N ALA A 277 -8.80 13.45 3.94
CA ALA A 277 -9.69 14.35 3.22
C ALA A 277 -11.17 14.00 3.49
N ASP A 278 -11.49 12.71 3.55
CA ASP A 278 -12.83 12.23 3.94
C ASP A 278 -13.20 12.67 5.36
N ARG A 279 -12.26 12.59 6.31
CA ARG A 279 -12.47 13.02 7.70
C ARG A 279 -12.64 14.53 7.82
N VAL A 280 -11.80 15.32 7.15
CA VAL A 280 -11.96 16.79 7.13
C VAL A 280 -13.35 17.19 6.62
N ARG A 281 -13.82 16.55 5.55
CA ARG A 281 -15.18 16.78 5.02
C ARG A 281 -16.27 16.37 6.01
N ALA A 282 -16.11 15.22 6.67
CA ALA A 282 -17.09 14.69 7.62
C ALA A 282 -17.18 15.52 8.92
N ASP A 283 -16.04 15.95 9.45
CA ASP A 283 -15.95 16.59 10.76
C ASP A 283 -16.21 18.10 10.68
N LEU A 284 -15.80 18.75 9.58
CA LEU A 284 -15.86 20.20 9.42
C LEU A 284 -16.92 20.66 8.40
N GLY A 285 -17.50 19.75 7.63
CA GLY A 285 -18.51 20.08 6.62
C GLY A 285 -17.99 20.94 5.46
N VAL A 286 -16.67 20.98 5.25
CA VAL A 286 -16.03 21.77 4.19
C VAL A 286 -15.37 20.88 3.14
N VAL A 287 -15.34 21.37 1.91
CA VAL A 287 -14.66 20.72 0.79
C VAL A 287 -13.21 21.19 0.75
N VAL A 288 -12.29 20.23 0.60
CA VAL A 288 -10.85 20.49 0.47
C VAL A 288 -10.31 19.87 -0.82
N GLU A 289 -9.45 20.63 -1.49
CA GLU A 289 -8.64 20.17 -2.61
C GLU A 289 -7.36 19.56 -2.03
N VAL A 290 -7.05 18.32 -2.42
CA VAL A 290 -5.90 17.59 -1.88
C VAL A 290 -5.01 17.10 -3.00
N GLY A 291 -3.76 17.54 -2.98
CA GLY A 291 -2.71 17.08 -3.87
C GLY A 291 -1.57 16.45 -3.10
N ILE A 292 -1.13 15.28 -3.53
CA ILE A 292 0.00 14.55 -2.99
C ILE A 292 1.10 14.55 -4.04
N GLY A 293 2.30 14.99 -3.67
CA GLY A 293 3.49 14.95 -4.52
C GLY A 293 4.58 14.11 -3.89
N LEU A 294 5.12 13.18 -4.68
CA LEU A 294 6.29 12.39 -4.29
C LEU A 294 7.52 12.93 -5.03
N GLY A 295 8.66 12.99 -4.36
CA GLY A 295 9.88 13.49 -5.00
C GLY A 295 11.17 13.07 -4.30
N ASN A 296 12.24 13.03 -5.09
CA ASN A 296 13.59 12.81 -4.58
C ASN A 296 14.10 14.00 -3.75
N THR A 297 13.54 15.19 -3.99
CA THR A 297 13.80 16.39 -3.20
C THR A 297 12.49 17.01 -2.72
N ALA A 298 12.56 17.82 -1.65
CA ALA A 298 11.41 18.58 -1.16
C ALA A 298 10.84 19.51 -2.25
N ARG A 299 11.69 20.05 -3.12
CA ARG A 299 11.27 20.91 -4.22
C ARG A 299 10.44 20.15 -5.27
N ASP A 300 10.87 18.94 -5.63
CA ASP A 300 10.16 18.12 -6.61
C ASP A 300 8.82 17.66 -6.04
N ALA A 301 8.82 17.18 -4.79
CA ALA A 301 7.59 16.78 -4.09
C ALA A 301 6.59 17.94 -3.99
N ASP A 302 7.05 19.17 -3.72
CA ASP A 302 6.17 20.35 -3.64
C ASP A 302 5.58 20.70 -5.01
N ALA A 303 6.41 20.70 -6.07
CA ALA A 303 5.97 20.96 -7.43
C ALA A 303 4.94 19.92 -7.90
N HIS A 304 5.16 18.65 -7.60
CA HIS A 304 4.23 17.57 -7.89
C HIS A 304 2.91 17.71 -7.10
N ALA A 305 2.98 18.09 -5.82
CA ALA A 305 1.79 18.32 -5.01
C ALA A 305 0.94 19.47 -5.55
N LEU A 306 1.56 20.55 -6.05
CA LEU A 306 0.86 21.65 -6.71
C LEU A 306 0.12 21.19 -7.97
N ILE A 307 0.78 20.41 -8.83
CA ILE A 307 0.14 19.83 -10.02
C ILE A 307 -1.06 18.95 -9.62
N ALA A 308 -0.91 18.16 -8.54
CA ALA A 308 -1.97 17.31 -8.02
C ALA A 308 -3.16 18.13 -7.48
N VAL A 309 -2.92 19.23 -6.77
CA VAL A 309 -3.99 20.14 -6.31
C VAL A 309 -4.77 20.72 -7.49
N GLU A 310 -4.10 21.16 -8.55
CA GLU A 310 -4.79 21.68 -9.74
C GLU A 310 -5.67 20.61 -10.41
N ARG A 311 -5.24 19.34 -10.40
CA ARG A 311 -6.09 18.23 -10.87
C ARG A 311 -7.27 17.97 -9.94
N ALA A 312 -7.08 18.05 -8.63
CA ALA A 312 -8.16 17.92 -7.66
C ALA A 312 -9.21 19.03 -7.84
N ARG A 313 -8.76 20.26 -8.08
CA ARG A 313 -9.61 21.41 -8.38
C ARG A 313 -10.39 21.23 -9.68
N ALA A 314 -9.73 20.78 -10.75
CA ALA A 314 -10.39 20.49 -12.03
C ALA A 314 -11.42 19.35 -11.94
N ALA A 315 -11.33 18.50 -10.93
CA ALA A 315 -12.28 17.44 -10.62
C ALA A 315 -13.26 17.83 -9.49
N ASP A 316 -13.50 19.12 -9.27
CA ASP A 316 -14.44 19.66 -8.26
C ASP A 316 -14.22 19.07 -6.84
N ALA A 317 -12.97 18.76 -6.50
CA ALA A 317 -12.59 18.15 -5.22
C ALA A 317 -13.34 16.85 -4.87
N THR A 318 -13.82 16.11 -5.88
CA THR A 318 -14.41 14.77 -5.67
C THR A 318 -13.36 13.70 -5.39
N SER A 319 -12.08 14.00 -5.65
CA SER A 319 -10.96 13.08 -5.50
C SER A 319 -9.69 13.85 -5.12
N ALA A 320 -8.85 13.22 -4.29
CA ALA A 320 -7.48 13.67 -4.14
C ALA A 320 -6.67 13.18 -5.34
N PHE A 321 -5.52 13.79 -5.61
CA PHE A 321 -4.61 13.32 -6.65
C PHE A 321 -3.22 13.10 -6.09
N LEU A 322 -2.51 12.12 -6.65
CA LEU A 322 -1.11 11.82 -6.40
C LEU A 322 -0.32 12.07 -7.68
N VAL A 323 0.80 12.76 -7.61
CA VAL A 323 1.78 12.86 -8.71
C VAL A 323 3.10 12.22 -8.27
N GLY A 324 3.51 11.18 -8.99
CA GLY A 324 4.74 10.43 -8.73
C GLY A 324 6.00 11.08 -9.30
N GLY A 325 7.16 10.51 -8.99
CA GLY A 325 8.46 10.99 -9.51
C GLY A 325 8.61 10.90 -11.04
N ASP A 326 7.81 10.06 -11.69
CA ASP A 326 7.71 9.90 -13.15
C ASP A 326 6.72 10.89 -13.79
N GLY A 327 6.08 11.75 -13.00
CA GLY A 327 5.08 12.71 -13.43
C GLY A 327 3.70 12.11 -13.71
N THR A 328 3.50 10.82 -13.45
CA THR A 328 2.18 10.19 -13.58
C THR A 328 1.25 10.70 -12.47
N ALA A 329 0.00 11.01 -12.84
CA ALA A 329 -0.99 11.43 -11.86
C ALA A 329 -2.06 10.35 -11.68
N THR A 330 -2.27 9.97 -10.43
CA THR A 330 -3.25 8.96 -10.02
C THR A 330 -4.35 9.62 -9.21
N SER A 331 -5.61 9.29 -9.50
CA SER A 331 -6.74 9.77 -8.71
C SER A 331 -6.96 8.85 -7.51
N LEU A 332 -7.09 9.45 -6.33
CA LEU A 332 -7.42 8.79 -5.08
C LEU A 332 -8.89 9.11 -4.78
N PRO A 333 -9.82 8.18 -5.03
CA PRO A 333 -11.22 8.43 -4.78
C PRO A 333 -11.43 8.73 -3.30
N LEU A 334 -12.09 9.86 -3.04
CA LEU A 334 -12.65 10.12 -1.72
C LEU A 334 -13.81 9.14 -1.53
N ARG A 335 -13.90 8.51 -0.35
CA ARG A 335 -15.07 7.69 -0.07
C ARG A 335 -16.27 8.63 -0.01
N GLN A 336 -17.00 8.72 -1.11
CA GLN A 336 -18.41 9.03 -1.04
C GLN A 336 -18.97 7.93 -0.13
N ARG A 337 -19.30 8.26 1.12
CA ARG A 337 -20.45 7.57 1.68
C ARG A 337 -21.53 7.82 0.64
N ARG A 338 -21.89 6.78 -0.12
CA ARG A 338 -23.27 6.66 -0.58
C ARG A 338 -24.05 7.07 0.64
N ARG A 339 -24.78 8.19 0.54
CA ARG A 339 -25.88 8.50 1.43
C ARG A 339 -26.51 7.15 1.70
N ARG A 340 -26.36 6.65 2.93
CA ARG A 340 -26.86 5.33 3.32
C ARG A 340 -28.25 5.31 2.71
N GLU A 341 -28.50 4.40 1.75
CA GLU A 341 -29.81 4.28 1.13
C GLU A 341 -30.79 4.43 2.27
N GLN A 342 -31.58 5.49 2.15
CA GLN A 342 -32.51 5.92 3.15
C GLN A 342 -33.46 4.73 3.24
N VAL A 343 -33.13 3.80 4.14
CA VAL A 343 -34.14 2.96 4.74
C VAL A 343 -35.04 4.02 5.33
N ASP A 344 -36.20 4.20 4.73
CA ASP A 344 -37.34 4.89 5.31
C ASP A 344 -37.71 4.17 6.61
N GLU A 345 -36.82 4.22 7.60
CA GLU A 345 -37.23 4.23 8.97
C GLU A 345 -37.86 5.61 9.12
N PRO A 346 -39.16 5.70 9.41
CA PRO A 346 -39.79 6.98 9.65
C PRO A 346 -39.01 7.60 10.81
N MET A 347 -38.21 8.62 10.50
CA MET A 347 -37.54 9.45 11.48
C MET A 347 -38.63 9.80 12.48
N ALA A 348 -38.47 9.30 13.71
CA ALA A 348 -39.48 9.42 14.74
C ALA A 348 -40.06 10.82 14.71
N ASP A 349 -41.38 10.91 14.71
CA ASP A 349 -42.22 12.11 14.61
C ASP A 349 -41.95 13.04 15.82
N SER A 350 -40.71 13.54 15.91
CA SER A 350 -40.20 14.40 16.96
C SER A 350 -40.82 15.77 16.77
N LYS A 351 -41.19 16.37 17.89
CA LYS A 351 -41.68 17.75 17.92
C LYS A 351 -40.65 18.71 17.30
N ALA A 352 -39.35 18.43 17.43
CA ALA A 352 -38.30 19.26 16.87
C ALA A 352 -38.23 19.17 15.34
N ALA A 353 -38.34 17.97 14.76
CA ALA A 353 -38.37 17.78 13.30
C ALA A 353 -39.54 18.51 12.63
N ARG A 354 -40.76 18.41 13.20
CA ARG A 354 -41.92 19.18 12.71
C ARG A 354 -41.77 20.68 12.86
N THR A 355 -41.01 21.12 13.87
CA THR A 355 -40.74 22.53 14.09
C THR A 355 -39.72 23.05 13.07
N LEU A 356 -38.70 22.26 12.75
CA LEU A 356 -37.76 22.55 11.67
C LEU A 356 -38.50 22.67 10.32
N ASP A 357 -39.34 21.70 9.95
CA ASP A 357 -40.06 21.74 8.68
C ASP A 357 -40.94 23.01 8.54
N ARG A 358 -41.59 23.44 9.63
CA ARG A 358 -42.37 24.70 9.64
C ARG A 358 -41.48 25.94 9.50
N LEU A 359 -40.28 25.93 10.06
CA LEU A 359 -39.32 27.02 9.91
C LEU A 359 -38.79 27.08 8.48
N LEU A 360 -38.39 25.95 7.90
CA LEU A 360 -37.89 25.87 6.52
C LEU A 360 -38.95 26.32 5.50
N GLN A 361 -40.22 25.86 5.65
CA GLN A 361 -41.33 26.29 4.78
C GLN A 361 -41.59 27.81 4.81
N ARG A 362 -41.28 28.47 5.93
CA ARG A 362 -41.53 29.91 6.12
C ARG A 362 -40.34 30.77 5.73
N LEU A 363 -39.12 30.24 5.82
CA LEU A 363 -37.87 30.94 5.53
C LEU A 363 -37.43 30.78 4.06
N GLY A 364 -37.86 29.71 3.38
CA GLY A 364 -37.47 29.40 2.01
C GLY A 364 -36.10 28.70 1.92
N ASP A 365 -35.69 28.32 0.71
CA ASP A 365 -34.47 27.53 0.45
C ASP A 365 -33.21 28.39 0.22
N ASP A 366 -33.25 29.69 0.56
CA ASP A 366 -32.10 30.58 0.43
C ASP A 366 -31.04 30.28 1.53
N PRO A 367 -29.76 30.03 1.17
CA PRO A 367 -28.69 29.80 2.14
C PRO A 367 -28.54 30.90 3.21
N GLU A 368 -28.87 32.16 2.91
CA GLU A 368 -28.86 33.24 3.90
C GLU A 368 -30.07 33.17 4.87
N ALA A 369 -31.21 32.66 4.41
CA ALA A 369 -32.41 32.48 5.22
C ALA A 369 -32.31 31.31 6.22
N MET A 370 -31.29 30.45 6.07
CA MET A 370 -30.99 29.31 6.96
C MET A 370 -30.25 29.70 8.24
N VAL A 371 -29.81 30.96 8.36
CA VAL A 371 -29.20 31.48 9.59
C VAL A 371 -30.24 32.31 10.34
N VAL A 372 -30.67 31.80 11.49
CA VAL A 372 -31.74 32.39 12.30
C VAL A 372 -31.27 32.71 13.71
N ASP A 373 -31.81 33.75 14.32
CA ASP A 373 -31.65 34.00 15.74
C ASP A 373 -32.97 33.77 16.50
N ALA A 374 -32.91 33.87 17.83
CA ALA A 374 -34.10 33.66 18.66
C ALA A 374 -35.20 34.71 18.47
N GLU A 375 -34.91 35.88 17.90
CA GLU A 375 -35.90 36.91 17.58
C GLU A 375 -36.59 36.57 16.24
N SER A 376 -35.82 36.20 15.21
CA SER A 376 -36.36 35.72 13.94
C SER A 376 -37.26 34.49 14.11
N VAL A 377 -36.82 33.51 14.92
CA VAL A 377 -37.62 32.31 15.19
C VAL A 377 -38.87 32.61 16.03
N ALA A 378 -38.77 33.58 16.95
CA ALA A 378 -39.91 34.05 17.73
C ALA A 378 -40.99 34.68 16.84
N GLU A 379 -40.59 35.48 15.86
CA GLU A 379 -41.48 36.11 14.89
C GLU A 379 -42.14 35.06 13.97
N VAL A 380 -41.35 34.13 13.42
CA VAL A 380 -41.86 33.09 12.52
C VAL A 380 -42.85 32.14 13.21
N LEU A 381 -42.59 31.79 14.47
CA LEU A 381 -43.43 30.86 15.24
C LEU A 381 -44.51 31.56 16.10
N GLY A 382 -44.51 32.88 16.19
CA GLY A 382 -45.44 33.65 17.03
C GLY A 382 -45.29 33.38 18.53
N VAL A 383 -44.06 33.14 19.00
CA VAL A 383 -43.75 32.80 20.41
C VAL A 383 -42.81 33.82 21.05
N ALA A 384 -42.72 33.84 22.38
CA ALA A 384 -41.76 34.71 23.05
C ALA A 384 -40.29 34.29 22.77
N PRO A 385 -39.32 35.24 22.71
CA PRO A 385 -37.91 34.96 22.43
C PRO A 385 -37.23 33.95 23.38
N ARG A 386 -37.74 33.79 24.61
CA ARG A 386 -37.26 32.76 25.55
C ARG A 386 -37.66 31.35 25.09
N SER A 387 -38.87 31.20 24.54
CA SER A 387 -39.36 29.93 24.00
C SER A 387 -38.65 29.58 22.70
N ALA A 388 -38.41 30.56 21.83
CA ALA A 388 -37.63 30.38 20.61
C ALA A 388 -36.20 29.87 20.89
N ARG A 389 -35.52 30.40 21.93
CA ARG A 389 -34.21 29.88 22.36
C ARG A 389 -34.26 28.40 22.77
N ARG A 390 -35.31 27.99 23.51
CA ARG A 390 -35.49 26.58 23.92
C ARG A 390 -35.73 25.67 22.72
N VAL A 391 -36.50 26.13 21.74
CA VAL A 391 -36.72 25.41 20.47
C VAL A 391 -35.40 25.25 19.72
N LEU A 392 -34.61 26.32 19.57
CA LEU A 392 -33.31 26.27 18.91
C LEU A 392 -32.32 25.35 19.62
N GLN A 393 -32.31 25.35 20.96
CA GLN A 393 -31.47 24.45 21.73
C GLN A 393 -31.88 22.98 21.58
N SER A 394 -33.18 22.68 21.54
CA SER A 394 -33.69 21.34 21.23
C SER A 394 -33.32 20.88 19.82
N LEU A 395 -33.33 21.78 18.84
CA LEU A 395 -32.87 21.48 17.48
C LEU A 395 -31.37 21.17 17.44
N VAL A 396 -30.55 21.89 18.21
CA VAL A 396 -29.10 21.61 18.32
C VAL A 396 -28.85 20.27 18.99
N GLU A 397 -29.56 19.96 20.08
CA GLU A 397 -29.45 18.69 20.79
C GLU A 397 -29.83 17.49 19.90
N GLU A 398 -30.80 17.67 18.99
CA GLU A 398 -31.21 16.66 18.01
C GLU A 398 -30.39 16.69 16.70
N GLY A 399 -29.35 17.53 16.61
CA GLY A 399 -28.48 17.63 15.42
C GLY A 399 -29.14 18.25 14.19
N LEU A 400 -30.26 18.94 14.39
CA LEU A 400 -31.09 19.60 13.36
C LEU A 400 -30.77 21.09 13.18
N ALA A 401 -29.89 21.65 14.02
CA ALA A 401 -29.33 22.98 13.90
C ALA A 401 -27.91 23.03 14.48
N TRP A 402 -27.12 24.01 14.05
CA TRP A 402 -25.81 24.31 14.62
C TRP A 402 -25.83 25.67 15.29
N ALA A 403 -25.43 25.74 16.56
CA ALA A 403 -25.25 27.00 17.26
C ALA A 403 -24.03 27.74 16.70
N LEU A 404 -24.24 28.95 16.19
CA LEU A 404 -23.16 29.82 15.70
C LEU A 404 -22.68 30.74 16.83
N PRO A 405 -21.44 31.27 16.73
CA PRO A 405 -20.91 32.19 17.73
C PRO A 405 -21.78 33.44 17.90
N PRO A 406 -21.96 33.95 19.13
CA PRO A 406 -22.80 35.11 19.38
C PRO A 406 -22.26 36.39 18.74
N VAL A 407 -23.13 37.11 18.03
CA VAL A 407 -22.85 38.39 17.38
C VAL A 407 -23.10 39.53 18.36
N ARG A 408 -22.17 40.49 18.44
CA ARG A 408 -22.33 41.70 19.26
C ARG A 408 -23.30 42.66 18.57
N SER A 409 -24.41 42.99 19.21
CA SER A 409 -25.33 44.03 18.73
C SER A 409 -24.83 45.43 19.10
N SER A 410 -25.07 46.41 18.23
CA SER A 410 -24.76 47.84 18.46
C SER A 410 -25.69 48.51 19.48
N GLN A 411 -26.77 47.85 19.89
CA GLN A 411 -27.66 48.29 20.97
C GLN A 411 -27.38 47.56 22.28
N ALA A 412 -27.59 48.24 23.41
CA ALA A 412 -27.39 47.70 24.75
C ALA A 412 -28.28 46.47 25.00
N GLY A 413 -27.67 45.30 25.15
CA GLY A 413 -28.38 44.03 25.35
C GLY A 413 -27.43 42.82 25.38
N ARG A 414 -27.96 41.65 25.77
CA ARG A 414 -27.23 40.36 25.74
C ARG A 414 -26.92 40.01 24.28
N PRO A 415 -25.69 39.57 23.94
CA PRO A 415 -25.31 39.29 22.56
C PRO A 415 -26.24 38.24 21.92
N ARG A 416 -26.57 38.47 20.63
CA ARG A 416 -27.50 37.63 19.87
C ARG A 416 -26.76 36.37 19.43
N GLN A 417 -27.33 35.20 19.69
CA GLN A 417 -26.75 33.92 19.27
C GLN A 417 -27.48 33.44 18.01
N PRO A 418 -26.83 33.45 16.85
CA PRO A 418 -27.39 32.88 15.64
C PRO A 418 -27.25 31.35 15.65
N TYR A 419 -28.08 30.71 14.85
CA TYR A 419 -28.12 29.27 14.64
C TYR A 419 -28.29 29.01 13.15
N ARG A 420 -27.56 28.05 12.61
CA ARG A 420 -27.77 27.58 11.25
C ARG A 420 -28.68 26.36 11.27
N LEU A 421 -29.82 26.43 10.60
CA LEU A 421 -30.70 25.28 10.41
C LEU A 421 -30.07 24.33 9.38
N VAL A 422 -30.24 23.03 9.60
CA VAL A 422 -29.81 22.01 8.63
C VAL A 422 -30.87 21.98 7.51
N SER A 423 -30.49 22.37 6.29
CA SER A 423 -31.35 22.26 5.11
C SER A 423 -31.70 20.79 4.83
N ARG A 424 -32.94 20.52 4.43
CA ARG A 424 -33.32 19.23 3.83
C ARG A 424 -33.35 19.35 2.30
N ALA A 425 -32.17 19.39 1.68
CA ALA A 425 -31.89 19.05 0.28
C ALA A 425 -30.36 19.26 0.06
N ASP A 426 -29.56 18.34 -0.49
CA ASP A 426 -29.78 17.05 -1.15
C ASP A 426 -28.86 15.96 -0.57
#